data_AF-A0A971H9F5-F1
#
_entry.id   AF-A0A971H9F5-F1
#
_cell.length_a   1.000
_cell.length_b   1.000
_cell.length_c   1.000
_cell.angle_alpha   90.00
_cell.angle_beta   90.00
_cell.angle_gamma   90.00
#
_symmetry.space_group_name_H-M   'P 1'
#
loop_
_entity.id
_entity.type
_entity.pdbx_description
1 polymer ?
#
loop_
_entity_poly.entity_id
_entity_poly.type
_entity_poly.pdbx_seq_one_letter_code
_entity_poly.pdbx_strand_id
1 'polypeptide(L)' 'MIRKDMTPLDIVEKYPETEHIFREYDAILGECLLCNYLFDSIGDIAAKNKINIEEMIEHLNKGITLPH' A
#
# COMPACT_ATOMS: atom_id res chain seq x y z
N MET A 1 5.03 -10.50 -5.24
CA MET A 1 3.69 -10.12 -5.75
C MET A 1 2.81 -9.82 -4.56
N ILE A 2 2.32 -8.59 -4.47
CA ILE A 2 1.54 -8.07 -3.34
C ILE A 2 0.07 -8.44 -3.52
N ARG A 3 -0.62 -8.77 -2.41
CA ARG A 3 -2.03 -9.18 -2.39
C ARG A 3 -2.84 -8.37 -1.37
N LYS A 4 -4.16 -8.37 -1.54
CA LYS A 4 -5.09 -7.63 -0.65
C LYS A 4 -5.07 -8.06 0.81
N ASP A 5 -4.68 -9.30 1.09
CA ASP A 5 -4.58 -9.86 2.45
C ASP A 5 -3.33 -9.41 3.20
N MET A 6 -2.35 -8.84 2.50
CA MET A 6 -1.14 -8.32 3.12
C MET A 6 -1.42 -7.00 3.84
N THR A 7 -0.62 -6.71 4.86
CA THR A 7 -0.64 -5.45 5.59
C THR A 7 0.45 -4.52 5.04
N PRO A 8 0.32 -3.20 5.17
CA PRO A 8 1.41 -2.29 4.82
C PRO A 8 2.73 -2.65 5.49
N LEU A 9 2.70 -3.10 6.75
CA LEU A 9 3.88 -3.61 7.46
C LEU A 9 4.54 -4.79 6.74
N ASP A 10 3.79 -5.85 6.43
CA ASP A 10 4.34 -7.05 5.75
C ASP A 10 4.92 -6.69 4.38
N ILE A 11 4.29 -5.73 3.70
CA ILE A 11 4.73 -5.24 2.39
C ILE A 11 6.04 -4.45 2.51
N VAL A 12 6.15 -3.45 3.41
CA VAL A 12 7.39 -2.67 3.55
C VAL A 12 8.55 -3.50 4.13
N GLU A 13 8.26 -4.52 4.95
CA GLU A 13 9.29 -5.44 5.43
C GLU A 13 9.85 -6.33 4.30
N LYS A 14 9.00 -6.80 3.39
CA LYS A 14 9.42 -7.63 2.25
C LYS A 14 9.96 -6.81 1.08
N TYR A 15 9.41 -5.61 0.90
CA TYR A 15 9.60 -4.74 -0.25
C TYR A 15 9.75 -3.29 0.23
N PRO A 16 10.88 -2.92 0.85
CA PRO A 16 11.10 -1.58 1.40
C PRO A 16 11.01 -0.49 0.34
N GLU A 17 11.26 -0.82 -0.93
CA GLU A 17 11.06 0.09 -2.06
C GLU A 17 9.61 0.61 -2.14
N THR A 18 8.61 -0.16 -1.73
CA THR A 18 7.19 0.25 -1.80
C THR A 18 6.81 1.34 -0.79
N GLU A 19 7.69 1.70 0.15
CA GLU A 19 7.43 2.79 1.11
C GLU A 19 7.08 4.10 0.40
N HIS A 20 7.75 4.43 -0.72
CA HIS A 20 7.45 5.65 -1.47
C HIS A 20 6.01 5.67 -2.01
N ILE A 21 5.49 4.52 -2.43
CA ILE A 21 4.13 4.38 -2.95
C ILE A 21 3.12 4.66 -1.83
N PHE A 22 3.36 4.13 -0.63
CA PHE A 22 2.51 4.43 0.52
C PHE A 22 2.50 5.93 0.86
N ARG A 23 3.64 6.62 0.73
CA ARG A 23 3.73 8.08 0.91
C ARG A 23 2.94 8.87 -0.13
N GLU A 24 2.86 8.38 -1.37
CA GLU A 24 1.98 9.00 -2.38
C GLU A 24 0.50 8.86 -1.98
N TYR A 25 0.11 7.70 -1.45
CA TYR A 25 -1.23 7.51 -0.91
C TYR A 25 -1.50 8.36 0.34
N ASP A 26 -0.50 8.65 1.18
CA ASP A 26 -0.65 9.57 2.32
C ASP A 26 -1.15 10.95 1.85
N ALA A 27 -0.63 11.44 0.71
CA ALA A 27 -1.05 12.72 0.14
C ALA A 27 -2.47 12.67 -0.44
N ILE A 28 -2.90 11.51 -0.96
CA ILE A 28 -4.25 11.29 -1.51
C ILE A 28 -5.27 11.19 -0.37
N LEU A 29 -4.93 10.46 0.70
CA LEU A 29 -5.80 10.25 1.86
C LEU A 29 -5.85 11.45 2.79
N GLY A 30 -4.81 12.29 2.79
CA GLY A 30 -4.66 13.40 3.73
C GLY A 30 -4.26 12.95 5.14
N GLU A 31 -3.95 11.67 5.33
CA GLU A 31 -3.50 11.07 6.58
C GLU A 31 -2.42 10.02 6.29
N CYS A 32 -1.55 9.78 7.27
CA CYS A 32 -0.50 8.77 7.14
C CYS A 32 -1.11 7.36 7.12
N LEU A 33 -1.12 6.72 5.95
CA LEU A 33 -1.61 5.37 5.70
C LEU A 33 -0.86 4.37 6.58
N LEU A 34 0.47 4.47 6.60
CA LEU A 34 1.32 3.60 7.43
C LEU A 34 1.07 3.79 8.92
N CYS A 35 0.63 4.96 9.37
CA CYS A 35 0.41 5.23 10.78
C CYS A 35 -0.98 4.76 11.23
N ASN A 36 -2.00 5.02 10.40
CA ASN A 36 -3.39 4.71 10.73
C ASN A 36 -3.78 3.27 10.40
N TYR A 37 -3.10 2.65 9.43
CA TYR A 37 -3.49 1.35 8.86
C TYR A 37 -2.36 0.34 8.77
N LEU A 38 -1.28 0.49 9.56
CA LEU A 38 -0.09 -0.38 9.52
C LEU A 38 -0.41 -1.88 9.59
N PHE A 39 -1.43 -2.22 10.38
CA PHE A 39 -1.86 -3.57 10.69
C PHE A 39 -3.18 -3.97 9.99
N ASP A 40 -3.83 -3.05 9.30
CA ASP A 40 -5.02 -3.34 8.49
C ASP A 40 -4.60 -3.98 7.16
N SER A 41 -5.47 -4.80 6.58
CA SER A 41 -5.24 -5.36 5.25
C SER A 41 -5.38 -4.27 4.18
N ILE A 42 -4.63 -4.38 3.06
CA ILE A 42 -4.82 -3.48 1.92
C ILE A 42 -6.29 -3.45 1.45
N GLY A 43 -7.00 -4.57 1.57
CA GLY A 43 -8.43 -4.64 1.27
C GLY A 43 -9.31 -3.80 2.20
N ASP A 44 -9.05 -3.84 3.50
CA ASP A 44 -9.76 -3.01 4.48
C ASP A 44 -9.46 -1.52 4.26
N ILE A 45 -8.19 -1.18 3.99
CA ILE A 45 -7.77 0.21 3.72
C ILE A 45 -8.51 0.75 2.48
N ALA A 46 -8.52 -0.02 1.40
CA ALA A 46 -9.18 0.36 0.17
C ALA A 46 -10.69 0.53 0.37
N ALA A 47 -11.33 -0.38 1.11
CA ALA A 47 -12.76 -0.30 1.43
C ALA A 47 -13.10 0.92 2.32
N LYS A 48 -12.32 1.17 3.38
CA LYS A 48 -12.52 2.30 4.30
C LYS A 48 -12.36 3.64 3.60
N ASN A 49 -11.37 3.74 2.72
CA ASN A 49 -11.00 4.99 2.05
C ASN A 49 -11.61 5.17 0.65
N LYS A 50 -12.47 4.22 0.21
CA LYS A 50 -13.06 4.20 -1.15
C LYS A 50 -12.01 4.27 -2.26
N ILE A 51 -10.84 3.67 -2.02
CA ILE A 51 -9.78 3.53 -3.03
C ILE A 51 -10.06 2.28 -3.86
N ASN A 52 -9.72 2.32 -5.14
CA ASN A 52 -9.73 1.13 -5.97
C ASN A 52 -8.60 0.18 -5.55
N ILE A 53 -8.98 -0.93 -4.92
CA ILE A 53 -8.05 -1.95 -4.43
C ILE A 53 -7.19 -2.56 -5.54
N GLU A 54 -7.74 -2.72 -6.75
CA GLU A 54 -7.01 -3.30 -7.88
C GLU A 54 -5.91 -2.35 -8.35
N GLU A 55 -6.22 -1.05 -8.44
CA GLU A 55 -5.25 -0.02 -8.80
C GLU A 55 -4.13 0.07 -7.75
N MET A 56 -4.46 0.05 -6.46
CA MET A 56 -3.47 0.11 -5.38
C MET A 56 -2.53 -1.10 -5.42
N ILE A 57 -3.08 -2.31 -5.60
CA ILE A 57 -2.28 -3.53 -5.71
C ILE A 57 -1.42 -3.51 -6.96
N GLU A 58 -1.94 -3.06 -8.09
CA GLU A 58 -1.16 -2.94 -9.33
C GLU A 58 -0.01 -1.95 -9.15
N HIS A 59 -0.26 -0.79 -8.54
CA HIS A 59 0.75 0.22 -8.30
C HIS A 59 1.87 -0.31 -7.40
N LEU A 60 1.50 -0.94 -6.28
CA LEU A 60 2.45 -1.60 -5.37
C LEU A 60 3.25 -2.71 -6.08
N ASN A 61 2.62 -3.51 -6.93
CA ASN A 61 3.31 -4.55 -7.71
C ASN A 61 4.23 -3.97 -8.79
N LYS A 62 3.91 -2.80 -9.36
CA LYS A 62 4.83 -2.11 -10.29
C LYS A 62 6.08 -1.63 -9.56
N GLY A 63 5.92 -1.12 -8.33
CA GLY A 63 7.03 -0.71 -7.46
C GLY A 63 8.09 -1.79 -7.27
N ILE A 64 7.67 -3.04 -7.02
CA ILE A 64 8.58 -4.17 -6.78
C ILE A 64 9.19 -4.78 -8.06
N THR A 65 8.66 -4.43 -9.23
CA THR A 65 9.08 -5.04 -10.51
C THR A 65 10.03 -4.14 -11.29
N LEU A 66 10.15 -2.88 -10.90
CA LEU A 66 11.08 -1.93 -11.51
C LEU A 66 12.47 -2.07 -10.86
N PRO A 67 13.53 -2.44 -11.61
CA PRO A 67 14.89 -2.40 -11.08
C PRO A 67 15.28 -0.92 -10.83
N HIS A 68 15.52 -0.58 -9.57
CA HIS A 68 16.26 0.64 -9.17
C HIS A 68 17.76 0.40 -9.21
#